data_AF-A0A420T306-F1
#
_entry.id   AF-A0A420T306-F1
#
_cell.length_a   1.000
_cell.length_b   1.000
_cell.length_c   1.000
_cell.angle_alpha   90.00
_cell.angle_beta   90.00
_cell.angle_gamma   90.00
#
_symmetry.space_group_name_H-M   'P 1'
#
loop_
_entity.id
_entity.type
_entity.pdbx_description
1 polymer ?
#
loop_
_entity_poly.entity_id
_entity_poly.type
_entity_poly.pdbx_seq_one_letter_code
_entity_poly.pdbx_strand_id
1 'polypeptide(L)'
;MDEKAEALALITRDNKIDIHRIGVDVCKNFPLHHIHRAQIRRLYTDITVDICHSVGIQQSEASAYTSAMIERIDHTGLLYPTKLDDYEAMGFIRQSLLKVMRLHTQTGKIVCPPAHVMGCLIAAVAYRRLQPDSEEFFQKNEDLVKVFGELNVIQWLSVAIQVFAEVGSRVFIIELDEACQKPVAKLEQLGGNTCWVVTTKMPQVNRFEDILRQVLDSTYKTPSPVYPKLEPHDRPLLSVEPDDIPNSPISLNEDDEMEDTTITLHDYTRQMNSLGKRLATPDRATVKRIRREILKNPDQSQATDQHVDVEELLRFNLEKNIKHAVKEAIADVRQTQEYFDTYNRYKDVWMICVRQQGRVPESLRDLVKHHCTPSQVFHLLELEKEHLAKEEVEVEV
;
A
#
# COMPACT_ATOMS: atom_id res chain seq x y z
N MET A 1 -20.87 -23.04 39.75
CA MET A 1 -21.87 -22.19 39.07
C MET A 1 -21.77 -22.46 37.58
N ASP A 2 -22.86 -22.33 36.84
CA ASP A 2 -22.86 -22.58 35.38
C ASP A 2 -22.10 -21.44 34.69
N GLU A 3 -20.94 -21.75 34.09
CA GLU A 3 -20.07 -20.79 33.39
C GLU A 3 -20.85 -19.96 32.35
N LYS A 4 -21.91 -20.54 31.76
CA LYS A 4 -22.76 -19.85 30.78
C LYS A 4 -23.69 -18.81 31.41
N ALA A 5 -24.19 -19.09 32.62
CA ALA A 5 -25.01 -18.15 33.38
C ALA A 5 -24.18 -16.96 33.89
N GLU A 6 -22.94 -17.21 34.29
CA GLU A 6 -21.99 -16.15 34.66
C GLU A 6 -21.63 -15.28 33.44
N ALA A 7 -21.30 -15.90 32.29
CA ALA A 7 -21.04 -15.18 31.05
C ALA A 7 -22.24 -14.29 30.64
N LEU A 8 -23.47 -14.80 30.76
CA LEU A 8 -24.69 -14.05 30.45
C LEU A 8 -24.90 -12.86 31.40
N ALA A 9 -24.66 -13.05 32.70
CA ALA A 9 -24.75 -11.98 33.69
C ALA A 9 -23.66 -10.91 33.47
N LEU A 10 -22.47 -11.30 33.00
CA LEU A 10 -21.38 -10.39 32.71
C LEU A 10 -21.69 -9.47 31.52
N ILE A 11 -22.30 -9.99 30.48
CA ILE A 11 -22.56 -9.23 29.23
C ILE A 11 -23.89 -8.45 29.26
N THR A 12 -24.79 -8.76 30.19
CA THR A 12 -26.12 -8.13 30.25
C THR A 12 -26.15 -7.03 31.29
N ARG A 13 -26.58 -5.83 30.89
CA ARG A 13 -26.90 -4.70 31.77
C ARG A 13 -28.29 -4.19 31.44
N ASP A 14 -29.19 -4.14 32.43
CA ASP A 14 -30.56 -3.66 32.25
C ASP A 14 -31.31 -4.35 31.08
N ASN A 15 -31.15 -5.66 30.96
CA ASN A 15 -31.70 -6.49 29.86
C ASN A 15 -31.18 -6.15 28.44
N LYS A 16 -30.09 -5.38 28.33
CA LYS A 16 -29.37 -5.11 27.09
C LYS A 16 -27.98 -5.73 27.13
N ILE A 17 -27.49 -6.16 25.96
CA ILE A 17 -26.13 -6.69 25.85
C ILE A 17 -25.19 -5.51 25.63
N ASP A 18 -24.17 -5.38 26.47
CA ASP A 18 -23.17 -4.33 26.35
C ASP A 18 -22.16 -4.67 25.24
N ILE A 19 -22.11 -3.84 24.19
CA ILE A 19 -21.24 -4.04 23.02
C ILE A 19 -19.75 -4.07 23.39
N HIS A 20 -19.35 -3.48 24.53
CA HIS A 20 -17.96 -3.46 24.99
C HIS A 20 -17.59 -4.67 25.85
N ARG A 21 -18.56 -5.52 26.22
CA ARG A 21 -18.35 -6.72 27.04
C ARG A 21 -18.41 -8.02 26.24
N ILE A 22 -18.60 -7.95 24.93
CA ILE A 22 -18.63 -9.13 24.05
C ILE A 22 -17.23 -9.60 23.62
N GLY A 23 -16.17 -8.90 24.02
CA GLY A 23 -14.78 -9.25 23.70
C GLY A 23 -14.41 -10.64 24.19
N VAL A 24 -13.53 -11.35 23.47
CA VAL A 24 -13.06 -12.71 23.84
C VAL A 24 -12.37 -12.78 25.19
N ASP A 25 -11.80 -11.68 25.64
CA ASP A 25 -11.15 -11.48 26.93
C ASP A 25 -12.15 -11.40 28.10
N VAL A 26 -13.39 -10.97 27.82
CA VAL A 26 -14.49 -10.89 28.81
C VAL A 26 -15.42 -12.10 28.69
N CYS A 27 -15.80 -12.45 27.47
CA CYS A 27 -16.77 -13.49 27.15
C CYS A 27 -16.23 -14.36 26.01
N LYS A 28 -15.31 -15.28 26.33
CA LYS A 28 -14.71 -16.18 25.33
C LYS A 28 -15.77 -17.01 24.61
N ASN A 29 -16.68 -17.64 25.36
CA ASN A 29 -17.75 -18.49 24.84
C ASN A 29 -19.10 -17.76 24.95
N PHE A 30 -19.50 -17.04 23.90
CA PHE A 30 -20.74 -16.27 23.92
C PHE A 30 -21.97 -17.22 24.02
N PRO A 31 -22.88 -17.05 24.98
CA PRO A 31 -23.96 -18.02 25.26
C PRO A 31 -25.14 -17.85 24.28
N LEU A 32 -24.91 -18.04 22.99
CA LEU A 32 -25.89 -17.77 21.90
C LEU A 32 -27.23 -18.50 22.09
N HIS A 33 -27.21 -19.72 22.62
CA HIS A 33 -28.44 -20.50 22.85
C HIS A 33 -29.33 -19.94 23.98
N HIS A 34 -28.80 -19.07 24.84
CA HIS A 34 -29.53 -18.47 25.96
C HIS A 34 -30.01 -17.05 25.65
N ILE A 35 -29.68 -16.51 24.48
CA ILE A 35 -29.99 -15.14 24.09
C ILE A 35 -30.98 -15.17 22.94
N HIS A 36 -32.07 -14.41 23.09
CA HIS A 36 -33.08 -14.36 22.05
C HIS A 36 -32.51 -13.71 20.77
N ARG A 37 -32.88 -14.21 19.59
CA ARG A 37 -32.36 -13.69 18.30
C ARG A 37 -32.58 -12.19 18.13
N ALA A 38 -33.68 -11.65 18.67
CA ALA A 38 -33.94 -10.21 18.65
C ALA A 38 -32.91 -9.40 19.46
N GLN A 39 -32.37 -9.95 20.56
CA GLN A 39 -31.32 -9.29 21.34
C GLN A 39 -29.97 -9.34 20.60
N ILE A 40 -29.65 -10.45 19.94
CA ILE A 40 -28.45 -10.56 19.09
C ILE A 40 -28.52 -9.55 17.95
N ARG A 41 -29.67 -9.44 17.27
CA ARG A 41 -29.86 -8.45 16.20
C ARG A 41 -29.71 -7.02 16.73
N ARG A 42 -30.25 -6.71 17.92
CA ARG A 42 -30.06 -5.40 18.58
C ARG A 42 -28.59 -5.12 18.86
N LEU A 43 -27.86 -6.10 19.39
CA LEU A 43 -26.42 -6.00 19.61
C LEU A 43 -25.67 -5.63 18.32
N TYR A 44 -25.99 -6.28 17.19
CA TYR A 44 -25.36 -5.95 15.90
C TYR A 44 -25.76 -4.56 15.39
N THR A 45 -27.00 -4.14 15.62
CA THR A 45 -27.43 -2.77 15.38
C THR A 45 -26.60 -1.78 16.20
N ASP A 46 -26.44 -2.04 17.51
CA ASP A 46 -25.72 -1.15 18.43
C ASP A 46 -24.24 -1.02 18.05
N ILE A 47 -23.58 -2.13 17.66
CA ILE A 47 -22.21 -2.11 17.11
C ILE A 47 -22.14 -1.25 15.85
N THR A 48 -23.08 -1.45 14.91
CA THR A 48 -23.09 -0.72 13.64
C THR A 48 -23.32 0.78 13.85
N VAL A 49 -24.22 1.13 14.76
CA VAL A 49 -24.51 2.52 15.15
C VAL A 49 -23.28 3.17 15.80
N ASP A 50 -22.60 2.46 16.70
CA ASP A 50 -21.39 2.97 17.34
C ASP A 50 -20.24 3.17 16.34
N ILE A 51 -20.11 2.29 15.33
CA ILE A 51 -19.18 2.49 14.21
C ILE A 51 -19.53 3.76 13.43
N CYS A 52 -20.78 3.96 13.02
CA CYS A 52 -21.22 5.18 12.33
C CYS A 52 -20.96 6.44 13.15
N HIS A 53 -21.34 6.44 14.43
CA HIS A 53 -21.17 7.58 15.32
C HIS A 53 -19.69 7.93 15.53
N SER A 54 -18.82 6.92 15.63
CA SER A 54 -17.38 7.16 15.81
C SER A 54 -16.71 7.85 14.63
N VAL A 55 -17.33 7.82 13.45
CA VAL A 55 -16.88 8.56 12.25
C VAL A 55 -17.75 9.79 11.94
N GLY A 56 -18.58 10.20 12.90
CA GLY A 56 -19.40 11.42 12.80
C GLY A 56 -20.63 11.31 11.90
N ILE A 57 -21.11 10.09 11.61
CA ILE A 57 -22.27 9.86 10.72
C ILE A 57 -23.47 9.43 11.54
N GLN A 58 -24.63 10.06 11.30
CA GLN A 58 -25.86 9.67 11.97
C GLN A 58 -26.47 8.41 11.33
N GLN A 59 -27.13 7.57 12.13
CA GLN A 59 -27.75 6.34 11.63
C GLN A 59 -28.76 6.59 10.49
N SER A 60 -29.51 7.70 10.55
CA SER A 60 -30.46 8.12 9.51
C SER A 60 -29.80 8.35 8.15
N GLU A 61 -28.57 8.87 8.16
CA GLU A 61 -27.78 9.17 6.95
C GLU A 61 -27.15 7.90 6.35
N ALA A 62 -26.95 6.87 7.18
CA ALA A 62 -26.30 5.62 6.81
C ALA A 62 -27.24 4.40 6.78
N SER A 63 -28.53 4.58 6.45
CA SER A 63 -29.55 3.52 6.54
C SER A 63 -29.25 2.30 5.65
N ALA A 64 -28.81 2.53 4.40
CA ALA A 64 -28.41 1.49 3.46
C ALA A 64 -27.19 0.70 3.96
N TYR A 65 -26.17 1.42 4.45
CA TYR A 65 -24.99 0.82 5.08
C TYR A 65 -25.37 0.01 6.32
N THR A 66 -26.20 0.58 7.20
CA THR A 66 -26.58 -0.04 8.47
C THR A 66 -27.27 -1.37 8.24
N SER A 67 -28.23 -1.42 7.31
CA SER A 67 -28.93 -2.66 6.96
C SER A 67 -27.97 -3.72 6.43
N ALA A 68 -27.14 -3.36 5.44
CA ALA A 68 -26.17 -4.28 4.85
C ALA A 68 -25.13 -4.77 5.86
N MET A 69 -24.71 -3.90 6.77
CA MET A 69 -23.72 -4.21 7.80
C MET A 69 -24.29 -5.18 8.86
N ILE A 70 -25.51 -4.94 9.35
CA ILE A 70 -26.19 -5.84 10.31
C ILE A 70 -26.37 -7.22 9.69
N GLU A 71 -26.84 -7.29 8.45
CA GLU A 71 -26.98 -8.55 7.73
C GLU A 71 -25.65 -9.27 7.62
N ARG A 72 -24.57 -8.56 7.28
CA ARG A 72 -23.25 -9.17 7.15
C ARG A 72 -22.69 -9.68 8.48
N ILE A 73 -22.86 -8.94 9.56
CA ILE A 73 -22.45 -9.41 10.90
C ILE A 73 -23.23 -10.68 11.26
N ASP A 74 -24.55 -10.70 11.02
CA ASP A 74 -25.40 -11.87 11.32
C ASP A 74 -24.94 -13.10 10.53
N HIS A 75 -24.69 -12.96 9.23
CA HIS A 75 -24.26 -14.06 8.37
C HIS A 75 -22.86 -14.58 8.68
N THR A 76 -21.97 -13.75 9.22
CA THR A 76 -20.56 -14.12 9.46
C THR A 76 -20.31 -14.63 10.87
N GLY A 77 -21.35 -14.65 11.70
CA GLY A 77 -21.27 -15.25 13.02
C GLY A 77 -20.24 -14.60 13.95
N LEU A 78 -20.21 -13.26 14.03
CA LEU A 78 -19.23 -12.48 14.82
C LEU A 78 -18.98 -13.00 16.25
N LEU A 79 -19.99 -13.56 16.90
CA LEU A 79 -19.95 -14.00 18.30
C LEU A 79 -19.40 -15.42 18.51
N TYR A 80 -19.29 -16.22 17.45
CA TYR A 80 -18.75 -17.59 17.50
C TYR A 80 -17.22 -17.68 17.61
N PRO A 81 -16.43 -16.98 16.78
CA PRO A 81 -14.98 -17.15 16.78
C PRO A 81 -14.34 -16.62 18.07
N THR A 82 -13.19 -17.20 18.40
CA THR A 82 -12.33 -16.73 19.50
C THR A 82 -10.99 -16.16 19.01
N LYS A 83 -10.71 -16.34 17.72
CA LYS A 83 -9.50 -15.90 17.01
C LYS A 83 -9.91 -15.29 15.68
N LEU A 84 -9.05 -14.44 15.11
CA LEU A 84 -9.33 -13.82 13.82
C LEU A 84 -9.25 -14.84 12.67
N ASP A 85 -8.39 -15.85 12.81
CA ASP A 85 -8.24 -17.00 11.90
C ASP A 85 -9.55 -17.75 11.64
N ASP A 86 -10.36 -17.90 12.69
CA ASP A 86 -11.63 -18.63 12.67
C ASP A 86 -12.80 -17.76 12.19
N TYR A 87 -12.57 -16.47 11.92
CA TYR A 87 -13.65 -15.56 11.57
C TYR A 87 -14.11 -15.77 10.12
N GLU A 88 -15.33 -16.29 9.94
CA GLU A 88 -15.90 -16.66 8.64
C GLU A 88 -15.87 -15.52 7.61
N ALA A 89 -15.98 -14.28 8.07
CA ALA A 89 -15.88 -13.09 7.23
C ALA A 89 -14.54 -12.96 6.48
N MET A 90 -13.46 -13.54 7.00
CA MET A 90 -12.12 -13.40 6.43
C MET A 90 -12.06 -13.84 4.96
N GLY A 91 -12.87 -14.85 4.57
CA GLY A 91 -12.94 -15.30 3.18
C GLY A 91 -13.35 -14.19 2.21
N PHE A 92 -14.44 -13.47 2.50
CA PHE A 92 -14.85 -12.36 1.64
C PHE A 92 -13.95 -11.13 1.82
N ILE A 93 -13.40 -10.90 3.02
CA ILE A 93 -12.51 -9.76 3.28
C ILE A 93 -11.33 -9.88 2.33
N ARG A 94 -10.64 -11.02 2.32
CA ARG A 94 -9.53 -11.31 1.39
C ARG A 94 -9.91 -11.06 -0.07
N GLN A 95 -11.06 -11.58 -0.51
CA GLN A 95 -11.52 -11.36 -1.90
C GLN A 95 -11.73 -9.88 -2.23
N SER A 96 -12.22 -9.09 -1.28
CA SER A 96 -12.35 -7.64 -1.48
C SER A 96 -10.98 -6.95 -1.53
N LEU A 97 -10.04 -7.36 -0.69
CA LEU A 97 -8.70 -6.78 -0.63
C LEU A 97 -7.86 -7.11 -1.86
N LEU A 98 -7.99 -8.31 -2.42
CA LEU A 98 -7.41 -8.65 -3.72
C LEU A 98 -7.87 -7.71 -4.83
N LYS A 99 -9.14 -7.27 -4.81
CA LYS A 99 -9.67 -6.28 -5.76
C LYS A 99 -9.09 -4.89 -5.51
N VAL A 100 -8.95 -4.50 -4.24
CA VAL A 100 -8.29 -3.24 -3.83
C VAL A 100 -6.86 -3.22 -4.36
N MET A 101 -6.07 -4.25 -4.06
CA MET A 101 -4.67 -4.37 -4.48
C MET A 101 -4.52 -4.37 -6.00
N ARG A 102 -5.34 -5.14 -6.72
CA ARG A 102 -5.32 -5.14 -8.19
C ARG A 102 -5.59 -3.75 -8.76
N LEU A 103 -6.62 -3.07 -8.27
CA LEU A 103 -7.00 -1.75 -8.78
C LEU A 103 -5.95 -0.69 -8.40
N HIS A 104 -5.37 -0.80 -7.20
CA HIS A 104 -4.29 0.07 -6.74
C HIS A 104 -3.05 -0.10 -7.63
N THR A 105 -2.58 -1.32 -7.86
CA THR A 105 -1.43 -1.60 -8.74
C THR A 105 -1.66 -1.12 -10.17
N GLN A 106 -2.89 -1.27 -10.70
CA GLN A 106 -3.21 -0.85 -12.07
C GLN A 106 -3.28 0.68 -12.23
N THR A 107 -3.77 1.38 -11.22
CA THR A 107 -4.07 2.81 -11.33
C THR A 107 -3.03 3.71 -10.68
N GLY A 108 -2.29 3.20 -9.70
CA GLY A 108 -1.45 3.99 -8.80
C GLY A 108 -2.24 4.94 -7.89
N LYS A 109 -3.58 4.85 -7.86
CA LYS A 109 -4.45 5.72 -7.06
C LYS A 109 -4.81 5.06 -5.73
N ILE A 110 -5.32 5.86 -4.79
CA ILE A 110 -5.86 5.38 -3.52
C ILE A 110 -7.14 4.58 -3.82
N VAL A 111 -7.23 3.36 -3.29
CA VAL A 111 -8.39 2.48 -3.49
C VAL A 111 -8.98 2.09 -2.15
N CYS A 112 -10.28 2.30 -1.99
CA CYS A 112 -10.99 1.98 -0.77
C CYS A 112 -11.80 0.68 -0.92
N PRO A 113 -11.74 -0.24 0.06
CA PRO A 113 -12.71 -1.32 0.13
C PRO A 113 -14.11 -0.77 0.46
N PRO A 114 -15.17 -1.55 0.21
CA PRO A 114 -16.52 -1.18 0.62
C PRO A 114 -16.66 -0.99 2.14
N ALA A 115 -17.54 -0.10 2.58
CA ALA A 115 -17.74 0.21 4.01
C ALA A 115 -18.01 -1.03 4.89
N HIS A 116 -18.90 -1.92 4.44
CA HIS A 116 -19.22 -3.15 5.18
C HIS A 116 -18.01 -4.12 5.33
N VAL A 117 -16.96 -4.00 4.51
CA VAL A 117 -15.73 -4.83 4.66
C VAL A 117 -14.93 -4.32 5.84
N MET A 118 -14.69 -3.01 5.88
CA MET A 118 -14.02 -2.34 6.99
C MET A 118 -14.82 -2.52 8.29
N GLY A 119 -16.14 -2.35 8.22
CA GLY A 119 -17.02 -2.54 9.37
C GLY A 119 -16.92 -3.95 9.96
N CYS A 120 -16.86 -5.01 9.15
CA CYS A 120 -16.74 -6.38 9.68
C CYS A 120 -15.40 -6.61 10.36
N LEU A 121 -14.32 -6.06 9.79
CA LEU A 121 -13.01 -6.13 10.41
C LEU A 121 -12.99 -5.36 11.75
N ILE A 122 -13.58 -4.16 11.80
CA ILE A 122 -13.74 -3.40 13.04
C ILE A 122 -14.57 -4.17 14.07
N ALA A 123 -15.70 -4.77 13.67
CA ALA A 123 -16.54 -5.54 14.57
C ALA A 123 -15.77 -6.70 15.22
N ALA A 124 -14.98 -7.43 14.41
CA ALA A 124 -14.11 -8.50 14.89
C ALA A 124 -13.02 -8.02 15.83
N VAL A 125 -12.29 -6.96 15.45
CA VAL A 125 -11.07 -6.55 16.15
C VAL A 125 -11.39 -5.62 17.33
N ALA A 126 -12.21 -4.59 17.14
CA ALA A 126 -12.46 -3.58 18.17
C ALA A 126 -13.50 -4.03 19.22
N TYR A 127 -14.54 -4.75 18.80
CA TYR A 127 -15.64 -5.14 19.70
C TYR A 127 -15.47 -6.57 20.20
N ARG A 128 -15.26 -7.53 19.28
CA ARG A 128 -15.05 -8.93 19.65
C ARG A 128 -13.62 -9.21 20.14
N ARG A 129 -12.67 -8.29 19.93
CA ARG A 129 -11.26 -8.40 20.36
C ARG A 129 -10.55 -9.63 19.80
N LEU A 130 -10.95 -10.06 18.60
CA LEU A 130 -10.27 -11.15 17.90
C LEU A 130 -8.84 -10.75 17.58
N GLN A 131 -7.90 -11.64 17.86
CA GLN A 131 -6.49 -11.51 17.52
C GLN A 131 -6.10 -12.63 16.55
N PRO A 132 -5.16 -12.36 15.63
CA PRO A 132 -4.42 -13.41 14.93
C PRO A 132 -3.73 -14.34 15.92
N ASP A 133 -3.71 -15.63 15.65
CA ASP A 133 -3.10 -16.61 16.57
C ASP A 133 -1.66 -17.01 16.23
N SER A 134 -1.18 -16.64 15.04
CA SER A 134 0.09 -17.13 14.49
C SER A 134 0.65 -16.20 13.42
N GLU A 135 1.95 -16.32 13.16
CA GLU A 135 2.60 -15.66 12.00
C GLU A 135 2.04 -16.18 10.66
N GLU A 136 1.58 -17.43 10.62
CA GLU A 136 0.96 -18.05 9.44
C GLU A 136 -0.30 -17.29 9.01
N PHE A 137 -1.05 -16.72 9.96
CA PHE A 137 -2.16 -15.83 9.64
C PHE A 137 -1.70 -14.68 8.74
N PHE A 138 -0.64 -13.97 9.12
CA PHE A 138 -0.17 -12.79 8.40
C PHE A 138 0.38 -13.16 7.02
N GLN A 139 1.10 -14.29 6.91
CA GLN A 139 1.57 -14.81 5.62
C GLN A 139 0.40 -15.13 4.67
N LYS A 140 -0.69 -15.70 5.18
CA LYS A 140 -1.91 -15.99 4.39
C LYS A 140 -2.75 -14.75 4.08
N ASN A 141 -2.52 -13.65 4.80
CA ASN A 141 -3.32 -12.43 4.74
C ASN A 141 -2.43 -11.21 4.50
N GLU A 142 -1.39 -11.32 3.67
CA GLU A 142 -0.48 -10.21 3.35
C GLU A 142 -1.24 -8.97 2.83
N ASP A 143 -2.27 -9.18 2.00
CA ASP A 143 -3.14 -8.10 1.52
C ASP A 143 -3.86 -7.35 2.65
N LEU A 144 -4.18 -8.03 3.76
CA LEU A 144 -4.81 -7.40 4.94
C LEU A 144 -3.86 -6.41 5.59
N VAL A 145 -2.63 -6.84 5.84
CA VAL A 145 -1.58 -5.99 6.41
C VAL A 145 -1.27 -4.84 5.47
N LYS A 146 -1.08 -5.12 4.19
CA LYS A 146 -0.75 -4.09 3.21
C LYS A 146 -1.85 -3.04 3.10
N VAL A 147 -3.11 -3.46 3.00
CA VAL A 147 -4.23 -2.55 2.80
C VAL A 147 -4.57 -1.77 4.08
N PHE A 148 -4.60 -2.41 5.25
CA PHE A 148 -5.00 -1.73 6.49
C PHE A 148 -3.84 -1.15 7.31
N GLY A 149 -2.65 -1.73 7.22
CA GLY A 149 -1.42 -1.23 7.85
C GLY A 149 -0.72 -0.19 6.98
N GLU A 150 -0.22 -0.58 5.80
CA GLU A 150 0.59 0.32 4.95
C GLU A 150 -0.25 1.41 4.27
N LEU A 151 -1.37 1.04 3.63
CA LEU A 151 -2.23 1.98 2.90
C LEU A 151 -3.23 2.72 3.80
N ASN A 152 -3.30 2.36 5.09
CA ASN A 152 -4.22 2.91 6.09
C ASN A 152 -5.66 3.09 5.58
N VAL A 153 -6.22 2.13 4.83
CA VAL A 153 -7.51 2.38 4.16
C VAL A 153 -8.68 2.63 5.11
N ILE A 154 -8.52 2.25 6.37
CA ILE A 154 -9.50 2.49 7.41
C ILE A 154 -9.77 3.99 7.63
N GLN A 155 -8.83 4.88 7.31
CA GLN A 155 -9.04 6.34 7.34
C GLN A 155 -10.24 6.78 6.48
N TRP A 156 -10.54 6.00 5.43
CA TRP A 156 -11.61 6.29 4.48
C TRP A 156 -12.98 5.71 4.88
N LEU A 157 -13.12 5.15 6.08
CA LEU A 157 -14.38 4.57 6.56
C LEU A 157 -15.56 5.55 6.48
N SER A 158 -15.35 6.79 6.92
CA SER A 158 -16.37 7.85 6.88
C SER A 158 -16.85 8.13 5.46
N VAL A 159 -15.93 8.19 4.50
CA VAL A 159 -16.20 8.40 3.08
C VAL A 159 -16.99 7.21 2.53
N ALA A 160 -16.53 5.99 2.79
CA ALA A 160 -17.16 4.77 2.30
C ALA A 160 -18.59 4.59 2.81
N ILE A 161 -18.88 4.97 4.06
CA ILE A 161 -20.24 4.94 4.61
C ILE A 161 -21.12 5.99 3.92
N GLN A 162 -20.63 7.22 3.73
CA GLN A 162 -21.39 8.30 3.09
C GLN A 162 -21.79 7.96 1.64
N VAL A 163 -20.89 7.34 0.86
CA VAL A 163 -21.18 6.96 -0.53
C VAL A 163 -21.82 5.58 -0.69
N PHE A 164 -22.10 4.87 0.41
CA PHE A 164 -22.52 3.46 0.34
C PHE A 164 -23.83 3.26 -0.42
N ALA A 165 -24.77 4.20 -0.35
CA ALA A 165 -26.02 4.12 -1.09
C ALA A 165 -25.82 4.13 -2.61
N GLU A 166 -24.78 4.80 -3.10
CA GLU A 166 -24.47 4.94 -4.52
C GLU A 166 -23.51 3.83 -5.01
N VAL A 167 -22.44 3.59 -4.25
CA VAL A 167 -21.35 2.66 -4.64
C VAL A 167 -21.66 1.21 -4.22
N GLY A 168 -22.39 1.04 -3.13
CA GLY A 168 -22.75 -0.27 -2.56
C GLY A 168 -21.54 -1.09 -2.13
N SER A 169 -21.58 -2.39 -2.45
CA SER A 169 -20.55 -3.36 -2.06
C SER A 169 -19.31 -3.39 -2.99
N ARG A 170 -19.04 -2.32 -3.74
CA ARG A 170 -17.95 -2.27 -4.73
C ARG A 170 -16.73 -1.52 -4.20
N VAL A 171 -15.54 -1.94 -4.63
CA VAL A 171 -14.31 -1.17 -4.42
C VAL A 171 -14.36 0.09 -5.28
N PHE A 172 -13.76 1.17 -4.81
CA PHE A 172 -13.75 2.44 -5.50
C PHE A 172 -12.42 3.17 -5.32
N ILE A 173 -12.11 4.03 -6.27
CA ILE A 173 -10.92 4.90 -6.25
C ILE A 173 -11.26 6.18 -5.51
N ILE A 174 -10.30 6.73 -4.78
CA ILE A 174 -10.42 8.03 -4.14
C ILE A 174 -9.62 9.07 -4.92
N GLU A 175 -10.26 10.20 -5.17
CA GLU A 175 -9.61 11.43 -5.65
C GLU A 175 -9.75 12.51 -4.60
N LEU A 176 -8.62 13.12 -4.24
CA LEU A 176 -8.59 14.19 -3.26
C LEU A 176 -8.94 15.54 -3.89
N ASP A 177 -9.90 16.23 -3.28
CA ASP A 177 -10.28 17.61 -3.62
C ASP A 177 -10.65 18.35 -2.32
N GLU A 178 -9.79 19.28 -1.89
CA GLU A 178 -9.98 20.06 -0.67
C GLU A 178 -11.18 21.02 -0.74
N ALA A 179 -11.66 21.36 -1.95
CA ALA A 179 -12.88 22.15 -2.10
C ALA A 179 -14.15 21.31 -1.86
N CYS A 180 -14.02 19.99 -1.83
CA CYS A 180 -15.14 19.06 -1.72
C CYS A 180 -15.77 19.12 -0.31
N GLN A 181 -17.03 19.55 -0.25
CA GLN A 181 -17.77 19.64 1.02
C GLN A 181 -18.30 18.27 1.49
N LYS A 182 -18.68 17.41 0.55
CA LYS A 182 -19.20 16.05 0.78
C LYS A 182 -18.68 15.12 -0.30
N PRO A 183 -18.38 13.85 0.02
CA PRO A 183 -17.97 12.86 -0.98
C PRO A 183 -18.97 12.79 -2.15
N VAL A 184 -18.45 12.73 -3.38
CA VAL A 184 -19.26 12.57 -4.60
C VAL A 184 -18.78 11.34 -5.35
N ALA A 185 -19.66 10.37 -5.61
CA ALA A 185 -19.34 9.20 -6.40
C ALA A 185 -19.74 9.39 -7.87
N LYS A 186 -18.83 9.02 -8.77
CA LYS A 186 -19.05 9.01 -10.22
C LYS A 186 -18.49 7.73 -10.82
N LEU A 187 -19.07 7.33 -11.95
CA LEU A 187 -18.61 6.17 -12.68
C LEU A 187 -17.72 6.63 -13.84
N GLU A 188 -16.47 6.14 -13.88
CA GLU A 188 -15.48 6.53 -14.90
C GLU A 188 -14.91 5.32 -15.63
N GLN A 189 -14.55 5.51 -16.90
CA GLN A 189 -13.76 4.52 -17.64
C GLN A 189 -12.27 4.77 -17.43
N LEU A 190 -11.59 3.84 -16.76
CA LEU A 190 -10.14 3.83 -16.59
C LEU A 190 -9.55 2.58 -17.24
N GLY A 191 -8.73 2.77 -18.29
CA GLY A 191 -8.05 1.67 -18.98
C GLY A 191 -9.01 0.64 -19.59
N GLY A 192 -10.17 1.08 -20.10
CA GLY A 192 -11.21 0.21 -20.66
C GLY A 192 -12.13 -0.45 -19.64
N ASN A 193 -11.88 -0.26 -18.34
CA ASN A 193 -12.74 -0.76 -17.27
C ASN A 193 -13.54 0.38 -16.63
N THR A 194 -14.82 0.14 -16.42
CA THR A 194 -15.70 1.05 -15.70
C THR A 194 -15.51 0.87 -14.19
N CYS A 195 -15.13 1.93 -13.49
CA CYS A 195 -14.87 1.92 -12.04
C CYS A 195 -15.54 3.09 -11.33
N TRP A 196 -15.82 2.92 -10.04
CA TRP A 196 -16.30 4.00 -9.19
C TRP A 196 -15.13 4.87 -8.75
N VAL A 197 -15.28 6.18 -8.90
CA VAL A 197 -14.35 7.19 -8.43
C VAL A 197 -15.11 8.10 -7.47
N VAL A 198 -14.58 8.24 -6.27
CA VAL A 198 -15.14 9.08 -5.22
C VAL A 198 -14.20 10.25 -5.00
N THR A 199 -14.69 11.45 -5.34
CA THR A 199 -13.98 12.69 -5.07
C THR A 199 -14.35 13.17 -3.66
N THR A 200 -13.35 13.45 -2.83
CA THR A 200 -13.57 13.84 -1.43
C THR A 200 -12.37 14.61 -0.87
N LYS A 201 -12.57 15.31 0.24
CA LYS A 201 -11.46 15.88 1.03
C LYS A 201 -10.86 14.83 1.95
N MET A 202 -9.67 15.10 2.48
CA MET A 202 -9.07 14.21 3.47
C MET A 202 -9.98 14.05 4.72
N PRO A 203 -10.36 12.82 5.10
CA PRO A 203 -11.18 12.60 6.29
C PRO A 203 -10.38 12.87 7.56
N GLN A 204 -11.11 13.11 8.65
CA GLN A 204 -10.50 13.14 9.99
C GLN A 204 -10.06 11.73 10.39
N VAL A 205 -8.99 11.66 11.18
CA VAL A 205 -8.50 10.41 11.77
C VAL A 205 -9.62 9.77 12.59
N ASN A 206 -9.88 8.49 12.35
CA ASN A 206 -10.88 7.74 13.11
C ASN A 206 -10.23 6.85 14.16
N ARG A 207 -10.93 6.64 15.28
CA ARG A 207 -10.40 5.90 16.44
C ARG A 207 -10.02 4.44 16.17
N PHE A 208 -10.47 3.87 15.05
CA PHE A 208 -10.17 2.48 14.71
C PHE A 208 -8.81 2.32 14.03
N GLU A 209 -8.19 3.41 13.56
CA GLU A 209 -6.86 3.40 12.96
C GLU A 209 -5.84 2.78 13.91
N ASP A 210 -5.73 3.31 15.13
CA ASP A 210 -4.77 2.79 16.12
C ASP A 210 -5.09 1.36 16.56
N ILE A 211 -6.37 1.01 16.65
CA ILE A 211 -6.82 -0.34 17.06
C ILE A 211 -6.41 -1.37 16.00
N LEU A 212 -6.72 -1.12 14.72
CA LEU A 212 -6.34 -2.03 13.65
C LEU A 212 -4.83 -2.07 13.47
N ARG A 213 -4.16 -0.92 13.55
CA ARG A 213 -2.71 -0.83 13.48
C ARG A 213 -2.05 -1.68 14.58
N GLN A 214 -2.50 -1.57 15.83
CA GLN A 214 -1.94 -2.36 16.92
C GLN A 214 -2.06 -3.87 16.68
N VAL A 215 -3.17 -4.32 16.11
CA VAL A 215 -3.42 -5.74 15.84
C VAL A 215 -2.64 -6.22 14.61
N LEU A 216 -2.55 -5.40 13.57
CA LEU A 216 -1.96 -5.78 12.29
C LEU A 216 -0.44 -5.50 12.18
N ASP A 217 0.09 -4.52 12.91
CA ASP A 217 1.52 -4.16 12.91
C ASP A 217 2.36 -5.00 13.88
N SER A 218 1.71 -5.76 14.78
CA SER A 218 2.40 -6.53 15.82
C SER A 218 3.42 -7.56 15.27
N THR A 219 3.35 -7.87 13.98
CA THR A 219 4.17 -8.86 13.27
C THR A 219 5.39 -8.27 12.55
N TYR A 220 5.50 -6.94 12.39
CA TYR A 220 6.68 -6.30 11.78
C TYR A 220 7.75 -5.91 12.81
N LYS A 221 7.80 -6.61 13.95
CA LYS A 221 9.08 -6.84 14.60
C LYS A 221 9.87 -7.83 13.75
N THR A 222 10.33 -7.39 12.58
CA THR A 222 11.44 -8.06 11.92
C THR A 222 12.53 -8.20 12.99
N PRO A 223 12.99 -9.42 13.34
CA PRO A 223 14.17 -9.51 14.18
C PRO A 223 15.23 -8.69 13.47
N SER A 224 15.78 -7.68 14.18
CA SER A 224 16.84 -6.83 13.63
C SER A 224 17.80 -7.74 12.86
N PRO A 225 18.13 -7.43 11.59
CA PRO A 225 19.07 -8.25 10.86
C PRO A 225 20.27 -8.44 11.79
N VAL A 226 20.53 -9.69 12.16
CA VAL A 226 21.73 -10.03 12.90
C VAL A 226 22.84 -9.75 11.90
N TYR A 227 23.32 -8.50 11.92
CA TYR A 227 24.49 -8.12 11.17
C TYR A 227 25.58 -9.07 11.66
N PRO A 228 26.17 -9.90 10.77
CA PRO A 228 27.35 -10.65 11.16
C PRO A 228 28.35 -9.63 11.70
N LYS A 229 28.78 -9.81 12.95
CA LYS A 229 29.85 -9.02 13.55
C LYS A 229 31.01 -9.06 12.57
N LEU A 230 31.25 -7.95 11.88
CA LEU A 230 32.45 -7.76 11.09
C LEU A 230 33.61 -7.80 12.09
N GLU A 231 34.42 -8.85 11.99
CA GLU A 231 35.68 -8.89 12.71
C GLU A 231 36.55 -7.70 12.27
N PRO A 232 37.22 -7.01 13.20
CA PRO A 232 38.07 -5.90 12.89
C PRO A 232 39.39 -6.41 12.34
N HIS A 233 39.58 -6.36 11.03
CA HIS A 233 40.89 -6.50 10.41
C HIS A 233 41.21 -5.29 9.53
N ASP A 234 42.19 -4.55 10.04
CA ASP A 234 42.94 -3.49 9.40
C ASP A 234 43.50 -3.92 8.03
N ARG A 235 43.34 -3.05 7.04
CA ARG A 235 44.45 -2.57 6.20
C ARG A 235 44.00 -1.36 5.36
N PRO A 236 44.77 -0.26 5.36
CA PRO A 236 44.48 0.89 4.49
C PRO A 236 44.78 0.51 3.04
N LEU A 237 43.82 0.71 2.14
CA LEU A 237 44.09 0.69 0.70
C LEU A 237 44.65 2.06 0.29
N LEU A 238 45.83 1.99 -0.32
CA LEU A 238 46.54 3.10 -0.94
C LEU A 238 45.69 3.74 -2.03
N SER A 239 45.65 5.08 -2.00
CA SER A 239 45.11 5.96 -3.04
C SER A 239 45.81 5.72 -4.38
N VAL A 240 45.02 5.45 -5.42
CA VAL A 240 45.46 5.50 -6.82
C VAL A 240 44.96 6.83 -7.40
N GLU A 241 45.88 7.65 -7.88
CA GLU A 241 45.61 8.90 -8.61
C GLU A 241 44.86 8.62 -9.92
N PRO A 242 44.00 9.56 -10.38
CA PRO A 242 43.33 9.45 -11.66
C PRO A 242 44.23 9.97 -12.80
N ASP A 243 44.52 9.10 -13.77
CA ASP A 243 45.17 9.49 -15.03
C ASP A 243 44.17 10.21 -15.96
N ASP A 244 44.56 11.41 -16.36
CA ASP A 244 43.97 12.24 -17.39
C ASP A 244 44.17 11.63 -18.80
N ILE A 245 43.09 11.48 -19.57
CA ILE A 245 43.16 11.33 -21.05
C ILE A 245 42.11 12.27 -21.69
N PRO A 246 42.45 12.97 -22.79
CA PRO A 246 41.77 14.19 -23.21
C PRO A 246 40.58 13.96 -24.13
N ASN A 247 39.60 14.85 -23.97
CA ASN A 247 38.50 15.08 -24.90
C ASN A 247 39.01 15.32 -26.34
N SER A 248 38.42 14.60 -27.29
CA SER A 248 38.44 14.96 -28.71
C SER A 248 37.01 15.10 -29.23
N PRO A 249 36.69 16.13 -30.02
CA PRO A 249 35.33 16.45 -30.41
C PRO A 249 34.88 15.61 -31.61
N ILE A 250 33.66 15.09 -31.55
CA ILE A 250 33.04 14.40 -32.69
C ILE A 250 32.41 15.47 -33.58
N SER A 251 32.92 15.57 -34.80
CA SER A 251 32.45 16.41 -35.89
C SER A 251 31.03 16.03 -36.34
N LEU A 252 30.16 17.04 -36.43
CA LEU A 252 28.91 17.01 -37.20
C LEU A 252 29.24 17.04 -38.69
N ASN A 253 28.77 16.06 -39.45
CA ASN A 253 28.58 16.17 -40.89
C ASN A 253 27.10 15.99 -41.19
N GLU A 254 26.57 16.94 -41.94
CA GLU A 254 25.29 16.92 -42.64
C GLU A 254 25.43 16.18 -43.98
N ASP A 255 24.26 15.81 -44.53
CA ASP A 255 23.97 15.26 -45.86
C ASP A 255 24.28 13.77 -46.15
N ASP A 256 23.23 12.95 -46.28
CA ASP A 256 22.78 12.44 -47.59
C ASP A 256 21.46 11.64 -47.50
N GLU A 257 20.54 12.04 -48.40
CA GLU A 257 19.59 11.28 -49.22
C GLU A 257 18.62 10.22 -48.63
N MET A 258 17.35 10.40 -49.03
CA MET A 258 16.27 9.41 -48.94
C MET A 258 16.60 8.17 -49.79
N GLU A 259 16.93 7.05 -49.14
CA GLU A 259 16.81 5.73 -49.74
C GLU A 259 15.81 4.86 -48.99
N ASP A 260 14.97 4.18 -49.79
CA ASP A 260 13.89 3.27 -49.41
C ASP A 260 14.48 2.04 -48.70
N THR A 261 14.64 2.11 -47.37
CA THR A 261 15.28 1.04 -46.59
C THR A 261 14.32 -0.12 -46.32
N THR A 262 14.32 -1.12 -47.20
CA THR A 262 13.89 -2.46 -46.84
C THR A 262 14.89 -3.06 -45.84
N ILE A 263 14.56 -2.99 -44.55
CA ILE A 263 15.39 -3.55 -43.47
C ILE A 263 15.56 -5.06 -43.70
N THR A 264 16.77 -5.48 -44.05
CA THR A 264 17.05 -6.91 -44.23
C THR A 264 17.05 -7.63 -42.88
N LEU A 265 16.75 -8.93 -42.88
CA LEU A 265 16.84 -9.78 -41.68
C LEU A 265 18.22 -9.67 -41.00
N HIS A 266 19.26 -9.37 -41.78
CA HIS A 266 20.62 -9.17 -41.29
C HIS A 266 20.76 -7.85 -40.49
N ASP A 267 20.12 -6.78 -40.93
CA ASP A 267 20.13 -5.47 -40.24
C ASP A 267 19.31 -5.54 -38.94
N TYR A 268 18.16 -6.21 -38.97
CA TYR A 268 17.37 -6.50 -37.79
C TYR A 268 18.16 -7.30 -36.73
N THR A 269 18.92 -8.30 -37.17
CA THR A 269 19.78 -9.11 -36.29
C THR A 269 20.91 -8.28 -35.66
N ARG A 270 21.46 -7.31 -36.40
CA ARG A 270 22.47 -6.37 -35.90
C ARG A 270 21.88 -5.43 -34.84
N GLN A 271 20.69 -4.88 -35.08
CA GLN A 271 20.00 -3.99 -34.15
C GLN A 271 19.60 -4.73 -32.85
N MET A 272 19.06 -5.94 -32.95
CA MET A 272 18.71 -6.74 -31.77
C MET A 272 19.94 -7.15 -30.94
N ASN A 273 21.10 -7.33 -31.59
CA ASN A 273 22.36 -7.57 -30.90
C ASN A 273 22.89 -6.31 -30.18
N SER A 274 22.65 -5.11 -30.70
CA SER A 274 23.05 -3.87 -30.03
C SER A 274 22.14 -3.57 -28.83
N LEU A 275 20.83 -3.76 -28.98
CA LEU A 275 19.83 -3.64 -27.91
C LEU A 275 20.07 -4.66 -26.77
N GLY A 276 20.32 -5.93 -27.11
CA GLY A 276 20.61 -6.96 -26.11
C GLY A 276 21.93 -6.78 -25.35
N LYS A 277 22.80 -5.86 -25.76
CA LYS A 277 24.01 -5.46 -25.00
C LYS A 277 23.76 -4.30 -24.04
N ARG A 278 22.70 -3.52 -24.22
CA ARG A 278 22.37 -2.32 -23.45
C ARG A 278 21.32 -2.55 -22.35
N LEU A 279 20.74 -3.75 -22.28
CA LEU A 279 19.70 -4.14 -21.32
C LEU A 279 20.28 -4.83 -20.07
N ALA A 280 19.65 -4.60 -18.92
CA ALA A 280 19.99 -5.25 -17.66
C ALA A 280 19.80 -6.78 -17.74
N THR A 281 20.49 -7.53 -16.87
CA THR A 281 20.62 -8.99 -16.90
C THR A 281 19.30 -9.77 -17.05
N PRO A 282 18.18 -9.39 -16.40
CA PRO A 282 16.88 -10.06 -16.56
C PRO A 282 16.30 -9.90 -17.98
N ASP A 283 16.37 -8.69 -18.53
CA ASP A 283 15.79 -8.36 -19.84
C ASP A 283 16.56 -8.99 -20.99
N ARG A 284 17.87 -9.20 -20.79
CA ARG A 284 18.73 -9.94 -21.72
C ARG A 284 18.32 -11.40 -21.87
N ALA A 285 17.73 -12.02 -20.84
CA ALA A 285 17.22 -13.39 -20.90
C ALA A 285 15.90 -13.47 -21.70
N THR A 286 15.03 -12.48 -21.52
CA THR A 286 13.76 -12.36 -22.24
C THR A 286 13.99 -12.15 -23.74
N VAL A 287 14.90 -11.24 -24.11
CA VAL A 287 15.26 -11.00 -25.53
C VAL A 287 15.88 -12.25 -26.16
N LYS A 288 16.72 -13.00 -25.42
CA LYS A 288 17.26 -14.29 -25.91
C LYS A 288 16.19 -15.35 -26.10
N ARG A 289 15.14 -15.38 -25.26
CA ARG A 289 14.02 -16.33 -25.38
C ARG A 289 13.19 -16.03 -26.62
N ILE A 290 12.80 -14.77 -26.81
CA ILE A 290 12.02 -14.31 -27.98
C ILE A 290 12.79 -14.56 -29.28
N ARG A 291 14.10 -14.29 -29.31
CA ARG A 291 14.94 -14.57 -30.47
C ARG A 291 14.98 -16.06 -30.84
N ARG A 292 15.04 -16.95 -29.85
CA ARG A 292 15.00 -18.40 -30.10
C ARG A 292 13.64 -18.84 -30.63
N GLU A 293 12.56 -18.22 -30.17
CA GLU A 293 11.20 -18.54 -30.59
C GLU A 293 10.96 -18.15 -32.06
N ILE A 294 11.42 -16.96 -32.46
CA ILE A 294 11.36 -16.47 -33.85
C ILE A 294 12.19 -17.36 -34.79
N LEU A 295 13.38 -17.79 -34.36
CA LEU A 295 14.25 -18.65 -35.18
C LEU A 295 13.77 -20.11 -35.28
N LYS A 296 12.87 -20.55 -34.40
CA LYS A 296 12.48 -21.98 -34.31
C LYS A 296 11.30 -22.34 -35.23
N ASN A 297 10.49 -21.36 -35.64
CA ASN A 297 9.30 -21.58 -36.48
C ASN A 297 9.17 -20.51 -37.60
N PRO A 298 9.98 -20.56 -38.67
CA PRO A 298 9.82 -19.65 -39.79
C PRO A 298 8.55 -19.90 -40.63
N ASP A 299 7.96 -21.10 -40.57
CA ASP A 299 6.92 -21.53 -41.51
C ASP A 299 5.49 -21.52 -40.94
N GLN A 300 5.25 -20.90 -39.78
CA GLN A 300 3.94 -20.93 -39.11
C GLN A 300 3.19 -19.59 -39.11
N SER A 301 3.40 -18.76 -40.13
CA SER A 301 2.64 -17.54 -40.35
C SER A 301 2.19 -17.42 -41.80
N GLN A 302 1.24 -18.26 -42.21
CA GLN A 302 0.32 -17.95 -43.30
C GLN A 302 -0.90 -18.90 -43.26
N ALA A 303 -1.98 -18.43 -42.64
CA ALA A 303 -3.36 -18.72 -43.04
C ALA A 303 -4.33 -18.00 -42.09
N THR A 304 -4.54 -16.70 -42.28
CA THR A 304 -5.86 -16.04 -42.34
C THR A 304 -5.66 -14.53 -42.46
N ASP A 305 -6.32 -13.95 -43.48
CA ASP A 305 -6.41 -12.53 -43.76
C ASP A 305 -6.84 -11.72 -42.53
N GLN A 306 -5.87 -11.09 -41.87
CA GLN A 306 -6.03 -9.76 -41.32
C GLN A 306 -4.77 -9.00 -41.68
N HIS A 307 -4.91 -8.08 -42.64
CA HIS A 307 -3.89 -7.08 -42.96
C HIS A 307 -3.82 -6.10 -41.78
N VAL A 308 -3.28 -6.55 -40.65
CA VAL A 308 -2.86 -5.68 -39.56
C VAL A 308 -1.53 -5.11 -40.04
N ASP A 309 -1.52 -3.82 -40.33
CA ASP A 309 -0.31 -3.07 -40.61
C ASP A 309 0.66 -3.27 -39.43
N VAL A 310 1.68 -4.09 -39.67
CA VAL A 310 2.68 -4.46 -38.68
C VAL A 310 3.40 -3.21 -38.18
N GLU A 311 3.49 -2.16 -39.01
CA GLU A 311 4.06 -0.87 -38.63
C GLU A 311 3.15 -0.11 -37.65
N GLU A 312 1.84 -0.19 -37.84
CA GLU A 312 0.83 0.39 -36.93
C GLU A 312 0.77 -0.36 -35.59
N LEU A 313 0.87 -1.70 -35.61
CA LEU A 313 0.96 -2.52 -34.40
C LEU A 313 2.27 -2.28 -33.62
N LEU A 314 3.38 -2.06 -34.34
CA LEU A 314 4.67 -1.72 -33.74
C LEU A 314 4.67 -0.29 -33.19
N ARG A 315 4.11 0.70 -33.90
CA ARG A 315 3.91 2.06 -33.38
C ARG A 315 3.05 2.06 -32.14
N PHE A 316 1.92 1.34 -32.16
CA PHE A 316 1.01 1.26 -31.02
C PHE A 316 1.68 0.63 -29.79
N ASN A 317 2.45 -0.45 -29.97
CA ASN A 317 3.18 -1.08 -28.87
C ASN A 317 4.36 -0.23 -28.37
N LEU A 318 5.08 0.44 -29.28
CA LEU A 318 6.18 1.33 -28.92
C LEU A 318 5.65 2.55 -28.15
N GLU A 319 4.55 3.16 -28.60
CA GLU A 319 3.91 4.28 -27.94
C GLU A 319 3.34 3.90 -26.57
N LYS A 320 2.75 2.70 -26.45
CA LYS A 320 2.26 2.16 -25.17
C LYS A 320 3.39 1.89 -24.19
N ASN A 321 4.52 1.34 -24.67
CA ASN A 321 5.70 1.08 -23.84
C ASN A 321 6.40 2.37 -23.42
N ILE A 322 6.51 3.36 -24.31
CA ILE A 322 7.05 4.69 -23.96
C ILE A 322 6.13 5.38 -22.95
N LYS A 323 4.80 5.34 -23.15
CA LYS A 323 3.83 5.89 -22.19
C LYS A 323 3.91 5.19 -20.83
N HIS A 324 4.12 3.87 -20.81
CA HIS A 324 4.31 3.12 -19.57
C HIS A 324 5.61 3.52 -18.85
N ALA A 325 6.74 3.53 -19.56
CA ALA A 325 8.03 3.92 -19.01
C ALA A 325 8.06 5.37 -18.54
N VAL A 326 7.41 6.29 -19.27
CA VAL A 326 7.25 7.69 -18.85
C VAL A 326 6.33 7.80 -17.63
N LYS A 327 5.27 6.99 -17.55
CA LYS A 327 4.38 6.97 -16.39
C LYS A 327 5.06 6.39 -15.14
N GLU A 328 5.87 5.34 -15.29
CA GLU A 328 6.74 4.81 -14.23
C GLU A 328 7.78 5.84 -13.80
N ALA A 329 8.46 6.49 -14.74
CA ALA A 329 9.42 7.55 -14.42
C ALA A 329 8.75 8.74 -13.70
N ILE A 330 7.53 9.13 -14.08
CA ILE A 330 6.76 10.19 -13.40
C ILE A 330 6.31 9.73 -12.00
N ALA A 331 5.93 8.46 -11.83
CA ALA A 331 5.58 7.89 -10.52
C ALA A 331 6.80 7.82 -9.59
N ASP A 332 7.95 7.40 -10.11
CA ASP A 332 9.24 7.41 -9.42
C ASP A 332 9.65 8.84 -9.03
N VAL A 333 9.47 9.81 -9.93
CA VAL A 333 9.73 11.24 -9.66
C VAL A 333 8.79 11.80 -8.59
N ARG A 334 7.51 11.40 -8.57
CA ARG A 334 6.55 11.83 -7.53
C ARG A 334 6.84 11.19 -6.17
N GLN A 335 7.19 9.90 -6.16
CA GLN A 335 7.56 9.21 -4.94
C GLN A 335 8.87 9.78 -4.37
N THR A 336 9.87 10.04 -5.22
CA THR A 336 11.08 10.76 -4.79
C THR A 336 10.77 12.17 -4.29
N GLN A 337 9.85 12.91 -4.90
CA GLN A 337 9.46 14.24 -4.42
C GLN A 337 8.87 14.22 -3.00
N GLU A 338 8.01 13.26 -2.65
CA GLU A 338 7.46 13.11 -1.29
C GLU A 338 8.54 12.70 -0.27
N TYR A 339 9.48 11.84 -0.67
CA TYR A 339 10.66 11.51 0.14
C TYR A 339 11.60 12.71 0.31
N PHE A 340 11.75 13.57 -0.71
CA PHE A 340 12.56 14.79 -0.65
C PHE A 340 11.94 15.84 0.28
N ASP A 341 10.62 16.03 0.26
CA ASP A 341 9.93 16.98 1.14
C ASP A 341 9.97 16.52 2.60
N THR A 342 9.84 15.22 2.84
CA THR A 342 9.97 14.62 4.18
C THR A 342 11.41 14.73 4.69
N TYR A 343 12.39 14.46 3.84
CA TYR A 343 13.81 14.59 4.17
C TYR A 343 14.22 16.02 4.50
N ASN A 344 13.76 17.02 3.74
CA ASN A 344 14.09 18.43 4.02
C ASN A 344 13.58 18.87 5.40
N ARG A 345 12.37 18.44 5.78
CA ARG A 345 11.84 18.70 7.14
C ARG A 345 12.69 18.04 8.21
N TYR A 346 13.10 16.79 8.00
CA TYR A 346 14.00 16.11 8.94
C TYR A 346 15.36 16.81 9.03
N LYS A 347 15.92 17.25 7.90
CA LYS A 347 17.17 18.00 7.86
C LYS A 347 17.10 19.30 8.66
N ASP A 348 16.02 20.06 8.53
CA ASP A 348 15.85 21.31 9.27
C ASP A 348 15.76 21.05 10.78
N VAL A 349 14.93 20.10 11.21
CA VAL A 349 14.81 19.74 12.63
C VAL A 349 16.12 19.18 13.17
N TRP A 350 16.82 18.35 12.39
CA TRP A 350 18.13 17.81 12.74
C TRP A 350 19.14 18.92 13.01
N MET A 351 19.27 19.89 12.10
CA MET A 351 20.20 21.00 12.26
C MET A 351 19.82 21.93 13.42
N ILE A 352 18.54 22.08 13.73
CA ILE A 352 18.08 22.81 14.92
C ILE A 352 18.56 22.09 16.20
N CYS A 353 18.38 20.77 16.28
CA CYS A 353 18.84 19.99 17.44
C CYS A 353 20.36 20.05 17.62
N VAL A 354 21.13 19.90 16.53
CA VAL A 354 22.59 19.98 16.56
C VAL A 354 23.03 21.36 17.09
N ARG A 355 22.48 22.46 16.54
CA ARG A 355 22.85 23.83 16.95
C ARG A 355 22.43 24.21 18.37
N GLN A 356 21.30 23.70 18.85
CA GLN A 356 20.75 24.13 20.16
C GLN A 356 21.18 23.22 21.31
N GLN A 357 21.43 21.94 21.05
CA GLN A 357 21.64 20.94 22.09
C GLN A 357 22.99 20.23 21.96
N GLY A 358 23.77 20.51 20.91
CA GLY A 358 25.05 19.85 20.61
C GLY A 358 24.92 18.38 20.25
N ARG A 359 23.69 17.84 20.16
CA ARG A 359 23.44 16.45 19.79
C ARG A 359 22.00 16.26 19.31
N VAL A 360 21.82 15.26 18.45
CA VAL A 360 20.49 14.85 17.99
C VAL A 360 19.87 13.80 18.92
N PRO A 361 18.61 13.97 19.37
CA PRO A 361 17.90 12.98 20.17
C PRO A 361 17.75 11.63 19.45
N GLU A 362 17.88 10.51 20.18
CA GLU A 362 17.82 9.17 19.59
C GLU A 362 16.45 8.88 18.93
N SER A 363 15.36 9.41 19.51
CA SER A 363 14.03 9.31 18.91
C SER A 363 13.94 9.94 17.52
N LEU A 364 14.65 11.05 17.28
CA LEU A 364 14.72 11.68 15.96
C LEU A 364 15.61 10.86 15.02
N ARG A 365 16.71 10.27 15.52
CA ARG A 365 17.54 9.35 14.74
C ARG A 365 16.75 8.14 14.25
N ASP A 366 15.93 7.55 15.11
CA ASP A 366 15.11 6.39 14.76
C ASP A 366 14.02 6.74 13.75
N LEU A 367 13.38 7.90 13.88
CA LEU A 367 12.43 8.42 12.88
C LEU A 367 13.11 8.64 11.52
N VAL A 368 14.30 9.23 11.50
CA VAL A 368 15.07 9.46 10.27
C VAL A 368 15.51 8.15 9.62
N LYS A 369 15.95 7.16 10.41
CA LYS A 369 16.26 5.81 9.89
C LYS A 369 15.05 5.12 9.26
N HIS A 370 13.85 5.37 9.79
CA HIS A 370 12.62 4.80 9.26
C HIS A 370 12.10 5.50 8.00
N HIS A 371 12.22 6.83 7.93
CA HIS A 371 11.58 7.63 6.88
C HIS A 371 12.53 8.15 5.79
N CYS A 372 13.84 8.02 5.97
CA CYS A 372 14.84 8.47 4.99
C CYS A 372 15.62 7.30 4.41
N THR A 373 16.09 7.47 3.17
CA THR A 373 17.00 6.52 2.51
C THR A 373 18.36 6.47 3.23
N PRO A 374 19.12 5.36 3.13
CA PRO A 374 20.44 5.27 3.77
C PRO A 374 21.40 6.41 3.40
N SER A 375 21.37 6.89 2.15
CA SER A 375 22.20 8.02 1.69
C SER A 375 21.81 9.35 2.36
N GLN A 376 20.52 9.57 2.60
CA GLN A 376 20.01 10.74 3.33
C GLN A 376 20.36 10.70 4.80
N VAL A 377 20.24 9.52 5.44
CA VAL A 377 20.68 9.30 6.83
C VAL A 377 22.18 9.58 6.96
N PHE A 378 22.99 9.04 6.03
CA PHE A 378 24.42 9.30 6.00
C PHE A 378 24.75 10.79 5.87
N HIS A 379 24.08 11.51 4.99
CA HIS A 379 24.29 12.95 4.82
C HIS A 379 23.95 13.76 6.10
N LEU A 380 22.90 13.39 6.84
CA LEU A 380 22.57 14.05 8.11
C LEU A 380 23.62 13.79 9.20
N LEU A 381 24.19 12.60 9.24
CA LEU A 381 25.27 12.25 10.15
C LEU A 381 26.57 13.02 9.83
N GLU A 382 26.90 13.16 8.54
CA GLU A 382 28.06 13.98 8.13
C GLU A 382 27.84 15.46 8.46
N LEU A 383 26.63 16.01 8.27
CA LEU A 383 26.32 17.39 8.69
C LEU A 383 26.46 17.62 10.19
N GLU A 384 26.04 16.66 11.01
CA GLU A 384 26.22 16.71 12.46
C GLU A 384 27.72 16.71 12.82
N LYS A 385 28.48 15.80 12.22
CA LYS A 385 29.93 15.68 12.43
C LYS A 385 30.69 16.94 12.00
N GLU A 386 30.37 17.52 10.84
CA GLU A 386 30.96 18.77 10.37
C GLU A 386 30.66 19.95 11.31
N HIS A 387 29.46 19.99 11.91
CA HIS A 387 29.11 21.06 12.83
C HIS A 387 29.88 20.95 14.15
N LEU A 388 29.94 19.74 14.71
CA LEU A 388 30.70 19.47 15.94
C LEU A 388 32.19 19.79 15.75
N ALA A 389 32.77 19.42 14.60
CA ALA A 389 34.15 19.75 14.27
C ALA A 389 34.40 21.27 14.14
N LYS A 390 33.39 22.06 13.75
CA LYS A 390 33.51 23.54 13.69
C LYS A 390 33.43 24.18 15.06
N GLU A 391 32.56 23.69 15.95
CA GLU A 391 32.46 24.20 17.31
C GLU A 391 33.72 23.89 18.14
N GLU A 392 34.35 22.72 17.95
CA GLU A 392 35.62 22.39 18.61
C GLU A 392 36.76 23.35 18.24
N VAL A 393 36.78 23.84 16.99
CA VAL A 393 37.79 24.80 16.52
C VAL A 393 37.54 26.22 17.04
N GLU A 394 36.29 26.62 17.31
CA GLU A 394 35.97 27.94 17.86
C GLU A 394 36.21 28.05 19.37
N VAL A 395 36.31 26.93 20.09
CA VAL A 395 36.59 26.91 21.55
C VAL A 395 38.09 26.93 21.86
N GLU A 396 38.95 26.58 20.88
CA GLU A 396 40.42 26.55 21.03
C GLU A 396 41.13 27.85 20.59
N VAL A 397 40.40 28.89 20.16
CA VAL A 397 40.92 30.24 19.84
C VAL A 397 40.57 31.20 20.96
#